data_AF-A0A962M7R4-F1
#
_entry.id   AF-A0A962M7R4-F1
#
_cell.length_a   1.000
_cell.length_b   1.000
_cell.length_c   1.000
_cell.angle_alpha   90.00
_cell.angle_beta   90.00
_cell.angle_gamma   90.00
#
_symmetry.space_group_name_H-M   'P 1'
#
loop_
_entity.id
_entity.type
_entity.pdbx_description
1 polymer ?
#
loop_
_entity_poly.entity_id
_entity_poly.type
_entity_poly.pdbx_seq_one_letter_code
_entity_poly.pdbx_strand_id
1 'polypeptide(L)' 'MKNKINVIKVIQLLEEFIDKQNITCSETIYQTDRVVENVLPLLEDLCNEIGYKDI' A
#
# COMPACT_ATOMS: atom_id res chain seq x y z
N MET A 1 12.70 -17.99 -7.62
CA MET A 1 11.43 -18.28 -8.32
C MET A 1 10.63 -16.98 -8.34
N LYS A 2 10.20 -16.47 -9.50
CA LYS A 2 9.37 -15.25 -9.53
C LYS A 2 7.98 -15.64 -9.02
N ASN A 3 7.65 -15.26 -7.79
CA ASN A 3 6.29 -15.43 -7.28
C ASN A 3 5.34 -14.68 -8.22
N LYS A 4 4.27 -15.35 -8.62
CA LYS A 4 3.26 -14.76 -9.49
C LYS A 4 2.50 -13.72 -8.66
N ILE A 5 2.74 -12.43 -8.95
CA ILE A 5 2.09 -11.31 -8.25
C ILE A 5 0.57 -11.46 -8.37
N ASN A 6 -0.14 -11.42 -7.23
CA ASN A 6 -1.59 -11.34 -7.24
C ASN A 6 -2.03 -9.88 -7.39
N VAL A 7 -2.14 -9.44 -8.64
CA VAL A 7 -2.51 -8.05 -8.97
C VAL A 7 -3.86 -7.65 -8.36
N ILE A 8 -4.81 -8.58 -8.26
CA ILE A 8 -6.12 -8.32 -7.64
C ILE A 8 -5.93 -7.98 -6.15
N LYS A 9 -5.10 -8.76 -5.44
CA LYS A 9 -4.85 -8.53 -4.02
C LYS A 9 -4.12 -7.21 -3.77
N VAL A 10 -3.15 -6.86 -4.62
CA VAL A 10 -2.44 -5.58 -4.55
C VAL A 10 -3.41 -4.40 -4.75
N ILE A 11 -4.31 -4.48 -5.72
CA ILE A 11 -5.32 -3.44 -5.95
C ILE A 11 -6.24 -3.31 -4.72
N GLN A 12 -6.71 -4.42 -4.17
CA GLN A 12 -7.54 -4.41 -2.97
C GLN A 12 -6.85 -3.73 -1.78
N LEU A 13 -5.56 -4.01 -1.54
CA LEU A 13 -4.80 -3.36 -0.48
C LEU A 13 -4.73 -1.84 -0.67
N LEU A 14 -4.55 -1.37 -1.91
CA LEU A 14 -4.51 0.05 -2.24
C LEU A 14 -5.89 0.72 -2.08
N GLU A 15 -6.95 0.09 -2.58
CA GLU A 15 -8.32 0.62 -2.47
C GLU A 15 -8.76 0.72 -1.00
N GLU A 16 -8.49 -0.31 -0.19
CA GLU A 16 -8.77 -0.28 1.24
C GLU A 16 -7.97 0.81 1.97
N PHE A 17 -6.72 1.05 1.58
CA PHE A 17 -5.91 2.10 2.18
C PHE A 17 -6.44 3.50 1.83
N ILE A 18 -6.81 3.71 0.57
CA ILE A 18 -7.41 4.98 0.11
C ILE A 18 -8.69 5.29 0.90
N ASP A 19 -9.55 4.29 1.08
CA ASP A 19 -10.81 4.44 1.83
C ASP A 19 -10.54 4.70 3.32
N LYS A 20 -9.76 3.83 3.98
CA LYS A 20 -9.46 3.94 5.43
C LYS A 20 -8.77 5.25 5.79
N GLN A 21 -7.91 5.76 4.92
CA GLN A 21 -7.20 7.01 5.17
C GLN A 21 -7.91 8.24 4.58
N ASN A 22 -9.11 8.06 4.01
CA ASN A 22 -9.92 9.11 3.39
C ASN A 22 -9.09 9.97 2.43
N ILE A 23 -8.38 9.31 1.51
CA ILE A 23 -7.57 9.94 0.48
C ILE A 23 -8.47 10.28 -0.70
N THR A 24 -8.78 11.56 -0.88
CA THR A 24 -9.69 12.03 -1.94
C THR A 24 -8.94 12.71 -3.08
N CYS A 25 -7.70 13.15 -2.83
CA CYS A 25 -6.82 13.73 -3.83
C CYS A 25 -5.35 13.61 -3.40
N SER A 26 -4.43 13.91 -4.32
CA SER A 26 -2.98 13.86 -4.05
C SER A 26 -2.55 14.74 -2.88
N GLU A 27 -3.21 15.87 -2.66
CA GLU A 27 -2.91 16.79 -1.57
C GLU A 27 -3.15 16.13 -0.19
N THR A 28 -4.24 15.35 -0.04
CA THR A 28 -4.56 14.65 1.22
C THR A 28 -3.52 13.59 1.62
N ILE A 29 -2.76 13.07 0.65
CA ILE A 29 -1.67 12.10 0.90
C ILE A 29 -0.57 12.74 1.75
N TYR A 30 -0.25 14.02 1.48
CA TYR A 30 0.89 14.71 2.11
C TYR A 30 0.50 15.60 3.28
N GLN A 31 -0.78 15.95 3.40
CA GLN A 31 -1.25 16.88 4.43
C GLN A 31 -1.66 16.21 5.74
N THR A 32 -1.80 14.88 5.77
CA THR A 32 -2.36 14.21 6.94
C THR A 32 -1.39 13.23 7.58
N ASP A 33 -1.06 13.47 8.86
CA ASP A 33 -0.25 12.56 9.69
C ASP A 33 -0.75 11.11 9.61
N ARG A 34 -2.08 10.89 9.59
CA ARG A 34 -2.67 9.54 9.48
C ARG A 34 -2.18 8.74 8.28
N VAL A 35 -1.94 9.37 7.12
CA VAL A 35 -1.46 8.68 5.93
C VAL A 35 -0.01 8.26 6.12
N VAL A 36 0.82 9.17 6.65
CA VAL A 36 2.24 8.94 6.92
C VAL A 36 2.45 7.87 7.99
N GLU A 37 1.63 7.87 9.04
CA GLU A 37 1.72 6.88 10.12
C GLU A 37 1.33 5.47 9.66
N ASN A 38 0.44 5.34 8.67
CA ASN A 38 -0.08 4.05 8.22
C ASN A 38 0.54 3.55 6.90
N VAL A 39 1.42 4.33 6.24
CA VAL A 39 2.02 3.92 4.96
C VAL A 39 3.02 2.77 5.10
N LEU A 40 3.73 2.69 6.23
CA LEU A 40 4.72 1.64 6.46
C LEU A 40 4.08 0.23 6.55
N PRO A 41 2.98 0.02 7.32
CA PRO A 41 2.22 -1.22 7.28
C PRO A 41 1.76 -1.60 5.87
N LEU A 42 1.25 -0.65 5.08
CA LEU A 42 0.86 -0.90 3.69
C LEU A 42 2.06 -1.39 2.85
N LEU A 43 3.23 -0.75 2.99
CA LEU A 43 4.43 -1.15 2.25
C LEU A 43 4.89 -2.56 2.62
N GLU A 44 4.80 -2.93 3.89
CA GLU A 44 5.10 -4.30 4.35
C GLU A 44 4.14 -5.32 3.70
N ASP A 45 2.83 -5.04 3.71
CA ASP A 45 1.83 -5.90 3.05
C ASP A 45 2.08 -6.05 1.54
N LEU A 46 2.43 -4.95 0.87
CA LEU A 46 2.79 -4.96 -0.55
C LEU A 46 4.07 -5.78 -0.81
N CYS A 47 5.10 -5.65 0.03
CA CYS A 47 6.32 -6.44 -0.09
C CYS A 47 6.08 -7.93 0.20
N ASN A 48 5.19 -8.26 1.13
CA ASN A 48 4.79 -9.64 1.39
C ASN A 48 4.06 -10.27 0.19
N GLU A 49 3.25 -9.49 -0.53
CA GLU A 49 2.52 -9.95 -1.71
C GLU A 49 3.39 -9.99 -2.99
N ILE A 50 4.21 -8.96 -3.22
CA ILE A 50 5.02 -8.81 -4.44
C ILE A 50 6.37 -9.55 -4.33
N GLY A 51 6.91 -9.61 -3.11
CA GLY A 51 8.24 -10.11 -2.81
C GLY A 51 9.24 -9.01 -2.48
N TYR A 52 10.18 -9.33 -1.59
CA TYR A 52 11.32 -8.49 -1.25
C TYR A 52 12.43 -8.63 -2.29
N LYS A 53 13.28 -7.60 -2.36
CA LYS A 53 14.49 -7.63 -3.19
C LYS A 53 15.52 -8.58 -2.57
N ASP A 54 16.10 -9.44 -3.41
CA ASP A 54 17.23 -10.32 -3.04
C ASP A 54 18.50 -9.49 -2.78
N ILE A 55 19.30 -9.86 -1.77
CA ILE A 55 20.55 -9.19 -1.36
C ILE A 55 21.73 -10.12 -1.56
#